data_AF-Q5K248-F1
#
_entry.id   AF-Q5K248-F1
#
_cell.length_a   1.000
_cell.length_b   1.000
_cell.length_c   1.000
_cell.angle_alpha   90.00
_cell.angle_beta   90.00
_cell.angle_gamma   90.00
#
_symmetry.space_group_name_H-M   'P 1'
#
loop_
_entity.id
_entity.type
_entity.pdbx_description
1 polymer ?
#
loop_
_entity_poly.entity_id
_entity_poly.type
_entity_poly.pdbx_seq_one_letter_code
_entity_poly.pdbx_strand_id
1 'polypeptide(L)'
;GTRLVFRGQALISIIIGGALAWNVFPLIDDVPIAARAFGFWTMWLFTIPSLRAVKPLGYPELGIKPGVEKKALNLAFVITPLTTILLPFATKDPGIIYSVNLLVLAACYGIYMVAGEGESGMAKEVEIKGFLKYLDYGTGRERGARK
;
A
#
# COMPACT_ATOMS: atom_id res chain seq x y z
N GLY A 1 12.38 -17.77 0.98
CA GLY A 1 13.09 -16.68 1.68
C GLY A 1 12.13 -15.58 2.10
N THR A 2 12.42 -14.84 3.16
CA THR A 2 11.51 -13.86 3.80
C THR A 2 10.88 -12.84 2.84
N ARG A 3 11.61 -12.41 1.79
CA ARG A 3 11.08 -11.49 0.77
C ARG A 3 9.86 -12.03 0.01
N LEU A 4 9.90 -13.32 -0.33
CA LEU A 4 8.81 -13.98 -1.04
C LEU A 4 7.55 -14.07 -0.17
N VAL A 5 7.73 -14.30 1.14
CA VAL A 5 6.62 -14.39 2.11
C VAL A 5 5.87 -13.08 2.17
N PHE A 6 6.57 -11.95 2.39
CA PHE A 6 5.92 -10.65 2.50
C PHE A 6 5.29 -10.17 1.19
N ARG A 7 5.96 -10.40 0.04
CA ARG A 7 5.36 -10.05 -1.26
C ARG A 7 4.16 -10.93 -1.61
N GLY A 8 4.23 -12.23 -1.29
CA GLY A 8 3.09 -13.14 -1.40
C GLY A 8 1.93 -12.71 -0.51
N GLN A 9 2.20 -12.35 0.75
CA GLN A 9 1.20 -11.80 1.67
C GLN A 9 0.54 -10.54 1.12
N ALA A 10 1.31 -9.62 0.53
CA ALA A 10 0.76 -8.42 -0.09
C ALA A 10 -0.20 -8.77 -1.24
N LEU A 11 0.22 -9.67 -2.14
CA LEU A 11 -0.62 -10.13 -3.26
C LEU A 11 -1.90 -10.83 -2.78
N ILE A 12 -1.78 -11.73 -1.80
CA ILE A 12 -2.93 -12.41 -1.20
C ILE A 12 -3.89 -11.41 -0.54
N SER A 13 -3.35 -10.39 0.14
CA SER A 13 -4.16 -9.35 0.80
C SER A 13 -4.95 -8.48 -0.18
N ILE A 14 -4.37 -8.19 -1.35
CA ILE A 14 -5.08 -7.53 -2.47
C ILE A 14 -6.24 -8.42 -2.92
N ILE A 15 -5.97 -9.69 -3.22
CA ILE A 15 -6.99 -10.60 -3.76
C ILE A 15 -8.15 -10.80 -2.76
N ILE A 16 -7.82 -11.15 -1.51
CA ILE A 16 -8.82 -11.37 -0.46
C ILE A 16 -9.58 -10.08 -0.14
N GLY A 17 -8.86 -8.95 -0.04
CA GLY A 17 -9.48 -7.65 0.23
C GLY A 17 -10.48 -7.23 -0.85
N GLY A 18 -10.10 -7.39 -2.11
CA GLY A 18 -10.96 -7.10 -3.25
C GLY A 18 -12.17 -8.02 -3.29
N ALA A 19 -11.97 -9.32 -3.06
CA ALA A 19 -13.06 -10.29 -3.02
C ALA A 19 -14.10 -9.97 -1.93
N LEU A 20 -13.64 -9.56 -0.74
CA LEU A 20 -14.52 -9.08 0.33
C LEU A 20 -15.23 -7.78 -0.05
N ALA A 21 -14.50 -6.75 -0.49
CA ALA A 21 -15.06 -5.43 -0.76
C ALA A 21 -16.14 -5.46 -1.85
N TRP A 22 -15.91 -6.22 -2.92
CA TRP A 22 -16.81 -6.37 -4.07
C TRP A 22 -17.94 -7.39 -3.86
N ASN A 23 -18.03 -8.02 -2.68
CA ASN A 23 -19.02 -9.07 -2.42
C ASN A 23 -18.92 -10.25 -3.42
N VAL A 24 -17.70 -10.68 -3.71
CA VAL A 24 -17.42 -11.83 -4.60
C VAL A 24 -16.60 -12.90 -3.88
N PHE A 25 -16.66 -12.91 -2.55
CA PHE A 25 -15.90 -13.86 -1.75
C PHE A 25 -16.47 -15.27 -1.95
N PRO A 26 -15.63 -16.27 -2.28
CA PRO A 26 -16.14 -17.60 -2.53
C PRO A 26 -16.80 -18.16 -1.27
N LEU A 27 -17.88 -18.92 -1.44
CA LEU A 27 -18.63 -19.60 -0.37
C LEU A 27 -19.52 -18.68 0.49
N ILE A 28 -19.57 -17.37 0.23
CA ILE A 28 -20.41 -16.42 0.97
C ILE A 28 -21.13 -15.50 -0.03
N ASP A 29 -22.44 -15.70 -0.23
CA ASP A 29 -23.23 -14.96 -1.22
C ASP A 29 -23.46 -13.49 -0.82
N ASP A 30 -23.63 -13.22 0.48
CA ASP A 30 -23.78 -11.86 1.02
C ASP A 30 -22.78 -11.65 2.16
N VAL A 31 -21.63 -11.10 1.80
CA VAL A 31 -20.55 -10.77 2.72
C VAL A 31 -21.03 -9.62 3.63
N PRO A 32 -21.02 -9.80 4.96
CA PRO A 32 -21.46 -8.75 5.88
C PRO A 32 -20.72 -7.44 5.68
N ILE A 33 -21.41 -6.31 5.82
CA ILE A 33 -20.83 -4.98 5.56
C ILE A 33 -19.52 -4.71 6.32
N ALA A 34 -19.38 -5.23 7.54
CA ALA A 34 -18.14 -5.13 8.32
C ALA A 34 -16.96 -5.85 7.65
N ALA A 35 -17.19 -7.05 7.08
CA ALA A 35 -16.17 -7.80 6.34
C ALA A 35 -15.86 -7.14 4.99
N ARG A 36 -16.85 -6.57 4.31
CA ARG A 36 -16.63 -5.77 3.10
C ARG A 36 -15.81 -4.51 3.39
N ALA A 37 -16.08 -3.85 4.52
CA ALA A 37 -15.31 -2.70 4.97
C ALA A 37 -13.87 -3.07 5.33
N PHE A 38 -13.69 -4.19 6.03
CA PHE A 38 -12.36 -4.77 6.25
C PHE A 38 -11.63 -5.01 4.92
N GLY A 39 -12.34 -5.43 3.88
CA GLY A 39 -11.82 -5.60 2.52
C GLY A 39 -11.05 -4.38 1.99
N PHE A 40 -11.60 -3.17 2.09
CA PHE A 40 -10.87 -1.97 1.65
C PHE A 40 -9.76 -1.55 2.61
N TRP A 41 -9.85 -1.89 3.90
CA TRP A 41 -8.80 -1.66 4.89
C TRP A 41 -7.58 -2.56 4.69
N THR A 42 -7.71 -3.71 4.02
CA THR A 42 -6.56 -4.61 3.80
C THR A 42 -5.45 -3.95 2.99
N MET A 43 -5.76 -2.94 2.16
CA MET A 43 -4.77 -2.19 1.40
C MET A 43 -3.75 -1.54 2.33
N TRP A 44 -4.22 -0.86 3.38
CA TRP A 44 -3.36 -0.16 4.32
C TRP A 44 -2.84 -1.05 5.46
N LEU A 45 -3.66 -1.99 5.96
CA LEU A 45 -3.27 -2.84 7.09
C LEU A 45 -2.31 -3.97 6.72
N PHE A 46 -2.42 -4.52 5.51
CA PHE A 46 -1.66 -5.72 5.12
C PHE A 46 -0.86 -5.54 3.84
N THR A 47 -1.43 -4.95 2.78
CA THR A 47 -0.75 -4.85 1.48
C THR A 47 0.47 -3.95 1.55
N ILE A 48 0.28 -2.66 1.86
CA ILE A 48 1.37 -1.67 1.90
C ILE A 48 2.42 -2.02 2.97
N PRO A 49 2.05 -2.40 4.22
CA PRO A 49 3.04 -2.77 5.24
C PRO A 49 3.85 -4.00 4.85
N SER A 50 3.24 -5.01 4.22
CA SER A 50 3.98 -6.20 3.77
C SER A 50 5.01 -5.85 2.71
N LEU A 51 4.66 -5.00 1.73
CA LEU A 51 5.62 -4.51 0.74
C LEU A 51 6.75 -3.68 1.40
N ARG A 52 6.44 -2.88 2.43
CA ARG A 52 7.42 -2.07 3.18
C ARG A 52 8.28 -2.88 4.15
N ALA A 53 7.87 -4.08 4.56
CA ALA A 53 8.58 -4.89 5.56
C ALA A 53 9.93 -5.45 5.05
N VAL A 54 10.12 -5.48 3.72
CA VAL A 54 11.28 -6.05 3.07
C VAL A 54 12.07 -4.99 2.31
N LYS A 55 13.35 -5.28 2.03
CA LYS A 55 14.15 -4.37 1.19
C LYS A 55 13.48 -4.29 -0.19
N PRO A 56 13.24 -3.08 -0.72
CA PRO A 56 12.65 -2.91 -2.04
C PRO A 56 13.53 -3.61 -3.07
N LEU A 57 12.88 -4.35 -3.97
CA LEU A 57 13.52 -5.09 -5.06
C LEU A 57 13.32 -4.36 -6.39
N GLY A 58 12.35 -3.44 -6.46
CA GLY A 58 11.79 -2.99 -7.70
C GLY A 58 10.90 -4.05 -8.36
N TYR A 59 10.51 -3.74 -9.59
CA TYR A 59 9.84 -4.63 -10.54
C TYR A 59 10.53 -4.42 -11.90
N PRO A 60 11.64 -5.14 -12.17
CA PRO A 60 12.41 -4.98 -13.41
C PRO A 60 11.57 -5.11 -14.68
N GLU A 61 10.61 -6.04 -14.66
CA GLU A 61 9.61 -6.26 -15.70
C GLU A 61 8.72 -5.04 -16.00
N LEU A 62 8.58 -4.12 -15.04
CA LEU A 62 7.83 -2.87 -15.16
C LEU A 62 8.75 -1.64 -15.21
N GLY A 63 10.07 -1.82 -15.28
CA GLY A 63 11.05 -0.73 -15.22
C GLY A 63 11.13 -0.01 -13.86
N ILE A 64 10.53 -0.58 -12.80
CA ILE A 64 10.51 0.03 -11.46
C ILE A 64 11.81 -0.31 -10.74
N LYS A 65 12.61 0.70 -10.44
CA LYS A 65 13.83 0.55 -9.62
C LYS A 65 13.51 0.42 -8.12
N PRO A 66 14.37 -0.21 -7.30
CA PRO A 66 14.19 -0.28 -5.85
C PRO A 66 13.97 1.08 -5.15
N GLY A 67 14.66 2.14 -5.59
CA GLY A 67 14.51 3.48 -5.02
C GLY A 67 13.12 4.08 -5.30
N VAL A 68 12.57 3.82 -6.48
CA VAL A 68 11.23 4.25 -6.90
C VAL A 68 10.17 3.54 -6.05
N GLU A 69 10.28 2.21 -5.90
CA GLU A 69 9.38 1.42 -5.06
C GLU A 69 9.34 1.96 -3.62
N LYS A 70 10.51 2.27 -3.03
CA LYS A 70 10.59 2.82 -1.67
C LYS A 70 9.80 4.13 -1.53
N LYS A 71 10.02 5.08 -2.44
CA LYS A 71 9.37 6.40 -2.39
C LYS A 71 7.87 6.28 -2.61
N ALA A 72 7.44 5.44 -3.57
CA ALA A 72 6.04 5.15 -3.82
C ALA A 72 5.33 4.55 -2.61
N LEU A 73 5.95 3.55 -1.95
CA LEU A 73 5.38 2.91 -0.78
C LEU A 73 5.31 3.84 0.44
N ASN A 74 6.28 4.74 0.61
CA ASN A 74 6.23 5.76 1.67
C ASN A 74 5.08 6.74 1.46
N LEU A 75 4.86 7.19 0.22
CA LEU A 75 3.73 8.06 -0.12
C LEU A 75 2.39 7.33 0.07
N ALA A 76 2.26 6.11 -0.48
CA ALA A 76 1.05 5.29 -0.37
C ALA A 76 0.69 5.02 1.10
N PHE A 77 1.69 4.77 1.96
CA PHE A 77 1.47 4.54 3.38
C PHE A 77 0.81 5.73 4.11
N VAL A 78 1.02 6.96 3.63
CA VAL A 78 0.40 8.18 4.19
C VAL A 78 -0.92 8.52 3.49
N ILE A 79 -1.01 8.38 2.17
CA ILE A 79 -2.20 8.78 1.41
C ILE A 79 -3.34 7.75 1.52
N THR A 80 -3.05 6.45 1.48
CA THR A 80 -4.08 5.41 1.54
C THR A 80 -4.95 5.45 2.81
N PRO A 81 -4.45 5.64 4.05
CA PRO A 81 -5.32 5.70 5.22
C PRO A 81 -6.18 6.97 5.23
N LEU A 82 -5.63 8.12 4.77
CA LEU A 82 -6.41 9.35 4.60
C LEU A 82 -7.54 9.13 3.60
N THR A 83 -7.22 8.52 2.46
CA THR A 83 -8.20 8.19 1.41
C THR A 83 -9.27 7.24 1.94
N THR A 84 -8.87 6.22 2.69
CA THR A 84 -9.77 5.23 3.30
C THR A 84 -10.72 5.85 4.32
N ILE A 85 -10.26 6.82 5.10
CA ILE A 85 -11.07 7.52 6.09
C ILE A 85 -12.02 8.54 5.42
N LEU A 86 -11.58 9.23 4.38
CA LEU A 86 -12.34 10.30 3.74
C LEU A 86 -13.36 9.81 2.69
N LEU A 87 -13.07 8.72 1.98
CA LEU A 87 -13.96 8.19 0.93
C LEU A 87 -15.37 7.81 1.40
N PRO A 88 -15.58 7.21 2.60
CA PRO A 88 -16.90 6.90 3.13
C PRO A 88 -17.88 8.09 3.17
N PHE A 89 -17.36 9.32 3.23
CA PHE A 89 -18.18 10.54 3.19
C PHE A 89 -18.70 10.87 1.77
N ALA A 90 -18.01 10.39 0.73
CA ALA A 90 -18.39 10.59 -0.67
C ALA A 90 -19.13 9.37 -1.25
N THR A 91 -18.72 8.15 -0.90
CA THR A 91 -19.35 6.90 -1.35
C THR A 91 -19.42 5.91 -0.20
N LYS A 92 -20.54 5.19 -0.08
CA LYS A 92 -20.72 4.14 0.93
C LYS A 92 -20.43 2.74 0.39
N ASP A 93 -20.05 2.63 -0.89
CA ASP A 93 -19.76 1.34 -1.54
C ASP A 93 -18.33 0.86 -1.21
N PRO A 94 -18.16 -0.27 -0.48
CA PRO A 94 -16.84 -0.77 -0.13
C PRO A 94 -15.95 -1.15 -1.32
N GLY A 95 -16.54 -1.64 -2.42
CA GLY A 95 -15.82 -2.02 -3.64
C GLY A 95 -15.25 -0.82 -4.37
N ILE A 96 -15.98 0.30 -4.39
CA ILE A 96 -15.46 1.58 -4.90
C ILE A 96 -14.31 2.06 -4.02
N ILE A 97 -14.46 2.05 -2.69
CA ILE A 97 -13.41 2.49 -1.75
C ILE A 97 -12.14 1.65 -1.93
N TYR A 98 -12.28 0.33 -2.02
CA TYR A 98 -11.17 -0.59 -2.30
C TYR A 98 -10.47 -0.25 -3.63
N SER A 99 -11.25 -0.05 -4.69
CA SER A 99 -10.72 0.26 -6.02
C SER A 99 -9.96 1.57 -6.05
N VAL A 100 -10.47 2.61 -5.37
CA VAL A 100 -9.75 3.88 -5.23
C VAL A 100 -8.46 3.69 -4.43
N ASN A 101 -8.47 2.92 -3.34
CA ASN A 101 -7.26 2.62 -2.57
C ASN A 101 -6.20 1.88 -3.43
N LEU A 102 -6.63 0.93 -4.27
CA LEU A 102 -5.75 0.22 -5.19
C LEU A 102 -5.18 1.16 -6.26
N LEU A 103 -6.03 2.06 -6.80
CA LEU A 103 -5.60 3.10 -7.74
C LEU A 103 -4.63 4.09 -7.10
N VAL A 104 -4.83 4.49 -5.84
CA VAL A 104 -3.89 5.34 -5.08
C VAL A 104 -2.53 4.66 -4.98
N LEU A 105 -2.49 3.36 -4.65
CA LEU A 105 -1.23 2.61 -4.60
C LEU A 105 -0.56 2.62 -5.99
N ALA A 106 -1.29 2.27 -7.05
CA ALA A 106 -0.76 2.27 -8.41
C ALA A 106 -0.30 3.67 -8.86
N ALA A 107 -1.05 4.72 -8.52
CA ALA A 107 -0.72 6.11 -8.82
C ALA A 107 0.57 6.55 -8.11
N CYS A 108 0.79 6.11 -6.86
CA CYS A 108 2.05 6.38 -6.16
C CYS A 108 3.24 5.77 -6.92
N TYR A 109 3.12 4.54 -7.45
CA TYR A 109 4.15 3.97 -8.32
C TYR A 109 4.31 4.78 -9.61
N GLY A 110 3.21 5.14 -10.27
CA GLY A 110 3.22 5.92 -11.51
C GLY A 110 3.90 7.29 -11.36
N ILE A 111 3.59 8.03 -10.30
CA ILE A 111 4.19 9.34 -9.99
C ILE A 111 5.71 9.23 -9.92
N TYR A 112 6.24 8.26 -9.16
CA TYR A 112 7.68 8.10 -9.00
C TYR A 112 8.37 7.41 -10.17
N MET A 113 7.64 6.67 -11.02
CA MET A 113 8.17 6.19 -12.29
C MET A 113 8.39 7.35 -13.27
N VAL A 114 7.40 8.25 -13.40
CA VAL A 114 7.47 9.38 -14.33
C VAL A 114 8.43 10.47 -13.85
N ALA A 115 8.46 10.75 -12.54
CA ALA A 115 9.33 11.77 -11.99
C ALA A 115 10.83 11.40 -12.02
N GLY A 116 11.17 10.13 -12.23
CA GLY A 116 12.54 9.63 -12.14
C GLY A 116 13.15 9.79 -10.75
N GLU A 117 14.45 9.49 -10.60
CA GLU A 117 15.19 9.76 -9.35
C GLU A 117 15.41 11.27 -9.10
N GLY A 118 15.07 12.13 -10.07
CA GLY A 118 15.27 13.57 -10.02
C GLY A 118 14.26 14.30 -9.14
N GLU A 119 14.76 15.29 -8.41
CA GLU A 119 14.03 16.18 -7.49
C GLU A 119 13.06 17.14 -8.22
N SER A 120 12.14 16.63 -9.04
CA SER A 120 11.01 17.44 -9.48
C SER A 120 10.03 17.62 -8.31
N GLY A 121 9.47 18.82 -8.15
CA GLY A 121 8.76 19.26 -6.92
C GLY A 121 7.56 18.40 -6.45
N MET A 122 7.03 17.50 -7.29
CA MET A 122 5.99 16.53 -6.91
C MET A 122 6.55 15.20 -6.36
N ALA A 123 7.86 14.95 -6.49
CA ALA A 123 8.54 13.69 -6.15
C ALA A 123 9.57 13.85 -5.02
N LYS A 124 9.41 14.87 -4.16
CA LYS A 124 10.15 14.90 -2.89
C LYS A 124 9.75 13.69 -2.07
N GLU A 125 10.75 12.90 -1.67
CA GLU A 125 10.54 11.76 -0.78
C GLU A 125 9.80 12.24 0.46
N VAL A 126 8.67 11.60 0.76
CA VAL A 126 7.93 11.86 2.00
C VAL A 126 8.78 11.33 3.15
N GLU A 127 9.56 12.21 3.76
CA GLU A 127 10.27 11.92 4.99
C GLU A 127 9.27 11.85 6.14
N ILE A 128 9.08 10.65 6.67
CA ILE A 128 8.24 10.40 7.82
C ILE A 128 8.95 10.97 9.08
N LYS A 129 8.59 12.20 9.48
CA LYS A 129 9.18 12.94 10.62
C LYS A 129 8.19 13.14 11.77
N GLY A 130 8.70 13.47 12.95
CA GLY A 130 7.90 13.84 14.12
C GLY A 130 7.04 12.69 14.67
N PHE A 131 5.76 12.93 14.95
CA PHE A 131 4.82 11.91 15.43
C PHE A 131 4.57 10.80 14.41
N LEU A 132 4.64 11.11 13.11
CA LEU A 132 4.52 10.09 12.05
C LEU A 132 5.70 9.10 12.07
N LYS A 133 6.84 9.46 12.69
CA LYS A 133 8.01 8.56 12.83
C LYS A 133 7.66 7.26 13.55
N TYR A 134 6.67 7.26 14.44
CA TYR A 134 6.19 6.03 15.08
C TYR A 134 5.47 5.09 14.09
N LEU A 135 4.98 5.61 12.97
CA LEU A 135 4.45 4.82 11.86
C LEU A 135 5.55 4.40 10.87
N ASP A 136 6.79 4.89 11.01
CA ASP A 136 7.95 4.49 10.22
C ASP A 136 8.58 3.17 10.73
N TYR A 137 7.74 2.16 10.96
CA TYR A 137 8.20 0.82 11.31
C TYR A 137 8.47 0.03 10.03
N GLY A 138 9.69 -0.49 9.86
CA GLY A 138 10.04 -1.40 8.75
C GLY A 138 11.02 -0.87 7.70
N THR A 139 11.36 0.43 7.68
CA THR A 139 12.33 1.01 6.72
C THR A 139 13.78 0.57 6.93
N GLY A 140 14.05 -0.25 7.95
CA GLY A 140 15.34 -0.91 8.13
C GLY A 140 16.41 -0.05 8.79
N ARG A 141 16.07 1.14 9.35
CA ARG A 141 17.03 1.94 10.14
C ARG A 141 17.58 1.17 11.36
N GLU A 142 16.80 0.23 11.90
CA GLU A 142 17.23 -0.63 13.02
C GLU A 142 18.09 -1.83 12.59
N ARG A 143 18.18 -2.15 11.29
CA ARG A 143 18.98 -3.28 10.79
C ARG A 143 20.48 -2.99 10.76
N GLY A 144 20.89 -1.73 10.92
CA GLY A 144 22.30 -1.31 11.07
C GLY A 144 22.79 -1.22 12.51
N ALA A 145 21.90 -1.42 13.50
CA ALA A 145 22.23 -1.34 14.93
C ALA A 145 22.71 -2.68 15.53
N ARG A 146 22.70 -3.77 14.74
CA ARG A 146 23.39 -5.00 15.10
C ARG A 146 24.73 -5.04 14.36
N LYS A 147 25.77 -4.53 15.02
CA LYS A 147 27.14 -5.02 14.81
C LYS A 147 27.40 -6.12 15.83
#